data_AF-A0A1R4AAU6-F1
#
_entry.id   AF-A0A1R4AAU6-F1
#
_cell.length_a   1.000
_cell.length_b   1.000
_cell.length_c   1.000
_cell.angle_alpha   90.00
_cell.angle_beta   90.00
_cell.angle_gamma   90.00
#
_symmetry.space_group_name_H-M   'P 1'
#
loop_
_entity.id
_entity.type
_entity.pdbx_description
1 polymer ?
#
loop_
_entity_poly.entity_id
_entity_poly.type
_entity_poly.pdbx_seq_one_letter_code
_entity_poly.pdbx_strand_id
1 'polypeptide(L)'
;MRAHLLRITDAGRRNMLFHVPMTELYDLWAKCHKETDYALGLLAMNHFYNFGRQISPIGSTKLLSLCIRCKQYDEAIQLLKHSNAWLQEPPSLYLIYTLMNILFVRAEYHKVRLCFKYIRENWKLKVRPRLYDITIKSCLLMPKYPLQEALIIYNDSQLMDVYLPESTHFTLLNCTLTLYNNGGSDADKEFYWNTMRHIRGRLEMESLMACDKFALMPKTLDALSALDKILSQ
;
A
#
# COMPACT_ATOMS: atom_id res chain seq x y z
N MET A 1 -9.39 29.90 5.45
CA MET A 1 -8.05 29.37 5.08
C MET A 1 -7.00 30.46 5.06
N ARG A 2 -7.11 31.48 4.18
CA ARG A 2 -6.15 32.60 4.12
C ARG A 2 -5.93 33.31 5.47
N ALA A 3 -6.98 33.55 6.25
CA ALA A 3 -6.86 34.14 7.59
C ALA A 3 -6.06 33.28 8.59
N HIS A 4 -6.20 31.94 8.55
CA HIS A 4 -5.40 31.03 9.39
C HIS A 4 -3.94 31.05 8.97
N LEU A 5 -3.68 31.00 7.66
CA LEU A 5 -2.32 31.07 7.13
C LEU A 5 -1.65 32.38 7.52
N LEU A 6 -2.33 33.52 7.33
CA LEU A 6 -1.82 34.85 7.69
C LEU A 6 -1.42 34.91 9.16
N ARG A 7 -2.27 34.37 10.06
CA ARG A 7 -1.94 34.28 11.49
C ARG A 7 -0.67 33.48 11.75
N ILE A 8 -0.50 32.32 11.11
CA ILE A 8 0.70 31.48 11.26
C ILE A 8 1.93 32.17 10.68
N THR A 9 1.83 32.77 9.50
CA THR A 9 2.95 33.47 8.85
C THR A 9 3.35 34.73 9.60
N ASP A 10 2.39 35.48 10.12
CA ASP A 10 2.65 36.70 10.91
C ASP A 10 3.26 36.35 12.28
N ALA A 11 2.77 35.29 12.93
CA ALA A 11 3.41 34.75 14.13
C ALA A 11 4.85 34.31 13.84
N GLY A 12 5.10 33.68 12.68
CA GLY A 12 6.44 33.30 12.26
C GLY A 12 7.37 34.48 12.02
N ARG A 13 6.90 35.52 11.32
CA ARG A 13 7.67 36.76 11.11
C ARG A 13 8.01 37.47 12.41
N ARG A 14 7.16 37.36 13.43
CA ARG A 14 7.36 37.97 14.75
C ARG A 14 8.07 37.04 15.75
N ASN A 15 8.59 35.89 15.31
CA ASN A 15 9.21 34.87 16.16
C ASN A 15 8.32 34.34 17.31
N MET A 16 7.00 34.40 17.15
CA MET A 16 6.02 33.98 18.17
C MET A 16 5.41 32.60 17.89
N LEU A 17 5.96 31.82 16.97
CA LEU A 17 5.44 30.49 16.59
C LEU A 17 5.46 29.46 17.74
N PHE A 18 6.27 29.68 18.77
CA PHE A 18 6.25 28.86 19.99
C PHE A 18 4.93 28.95 20.76
N HIS A 19 4.21 30.08 20.64
CA HIS A 19 2.91 30.30 21.28
C HIS A 19 1.73 29.80 20.45
N VAL A 20 1.94 29.44 19.18
CA VAL A 20 0.89 28.90 18.31
C VAL A 20 0.88 27.39 18.46
N PRO A 21 -0.22 26.75 18.88
CA PRO A 21 -0.23 25.29 19.04
C PRO A 21 -0.17 24.58 17.67
N MET A 22 0.44 23.38 17.61
CA MET A 22 0.50 22.57 16.37
C MET A 22 -0.89 22.19 15.85
N THR A 23 -1.91 22.21 16.71
CA THR A 23 -3.30 22.01 16.30
C THR A 23 -3.76 23.05 15.27
N GLU A 24 -3.27 24.30 15.32
CA GLU A 24 -3.63 25.30 14.29
C GLU A 24 -3.11 24.91 12.90
N LEU A 25 -1.92 24.30 12.81
CA LEU A 25 -1.38 23.75 11.55
C LEU A 25 -2.27 22.62 11.04
N TYR A 26 -2.67 21.71 11.93
CA TYR A 26 -3.52 20.58 11.60
C TYR A 26 -4.92 20.99 11.17
N ASP A 27 -5.47 22.05 11.77
CA ASP A 27 -6.76 22.64 11.40
C ASP A 27 -6.68 23.37 10.06
N LEU A 28 -5.53 23.98 9.76
CA LEU A 28 -5.28 24.55 8.44
C LEU A 28 -5.29 23.45 7.37
N TRP A 29 -4.51 22.37 7.57
CA TRP A 29 -4.49 21.23 6.65
C TRP A 29 -5.86 20.58 6.48
N ALA A 30 -6.64 20.49 7.56
CA ALA A 30 -7.99 19.96 7.52
C ALA A 30 -8.97 20.81 6.67
N LYS A 31 -8.59 22.04 6.30
CA LYS A 31 -9.38 22.91 5.42
C LYS A 31 -8.89 22.89 3.96
N CYS A 32 -7.71 22.33 3.67
CA CYS A 32 -7.14 22.27 2.33
C CYS A 32 -7.81 21.17 1.47
N HIS A 33 -8.24 21.53 0.26
CA HIS A 33 -8.89 20.58 -0.66
C HIS A 33 -8.43 20.72 -2.11
N LYS A 34 -7.79 21.84 -2.46
CA LYS A 34 -7.30 22.11 -3.82
C LYS A 34 -5.79 21.96 -3.87
N GLU A 35 -5.28 21.73 -5.08
CA GLU A 35 -3.84 21.70 -5.35
C GLU A 35 -3.16 23.00 -4.92
N THR A 36 -3.81 24.15 -5.13
CA THR A 36 -3.30 25.46 -4.67
C THR A 36 -3.20 25.56 -3.15
N ASP A 37 -4.07 24.86 -2.42
CA ASP A 37 -4.09 24.89 -0.95
C ASP A 37 -2.96 24.03 -0.35
N TYR A 38 -2.45 23.07 -1.12
CA TYR A 38 -1.33 22.23 -0.72
C TYR A 38 -0.08 23.07 -0.45
N ALA A 39 0.27 23.96 -1.39
CA ALA A 39 1.41 24.86 -1.25
C ALA A 39 1.30 25.75 0.00
N LEU A 40 0.08 26.21 0.32
CA LEU A 40 -0.18 26.98 1.54
C LEU A 40 -0.01 26.14 2.81
N GLY A 41 -0.48 24.88 2.77
CA GLY A 41 -0.33 23.93 3.87
C GLY A 41 1.15 23.59 4.15
N LEU A 42 1.95 23.42 3.09
CA LEU A 42 3.40 23.21 3.19
C LEU A 42 4.14 24.46 3.66
N LEU A 43 3.78 25.64 3.17
CA LEU A 43 4.37 26.90 3.63
C LEU A 43 4.19 27.07 5.14
N ALA A 44 2.98 26.81 5.65
CA ALA A 44 2.72 26.82 7.08
C ALA A 44 3.58 25.78 7.81
N MET A 45 3.68 24.55 7.29
CA MET A 45 4.52 23.50 7.88
C MET A 45 5.99 23.93 7.99
N ASN A 46 6.54 24.52 6.93
CA ASN A 46 7.93 24.97 6.88
C ASN A 46 8.21 26.03 7.95
N HIS A 47 7.24 26.91 8.24
CA HIS A 47 7.37 27.84 9.35
C HIS A 47 7.51 27.13 10.70
N PHE A 48 6.68 26.13 11.00
CA PHE A 48 6.82 25.35 12.24
C PHE A 48 8.17 24.59 12.27
N TYR A 49 8.53 23.95 11.17
CA TYR A 49 9.76 23.17 11.06
C TYR A 49 11.02 24.01 11.25
N ASN A 50 11.10 25.18 10.60
CA ASN A 50 12.23 26.11 10.73
C ASN A 50 12.39 26.67 12.15
N PHE A 51 11.33 26.65 12.96
CA PHE A 51 11.35 27.00 14.38
C PHE A 51 11.71 25.80 15.28
N GLY A 52 12.24 24.71 14.70
CA GLY A 52 12.64 23.50 15.42
C GLY A 52 11.47 22.65 15.92
N ARG A 53 10.24 22.92 15.46
CA ARG A 53 9.07 22.18 15.92
C ARG A 53 8.87 20.92 15.08
N GLN A 54 9.00 19.77 15.74
CA GLN A 54 8.80 18.48 15.11
C GLN A 54 7.31 18.17 14.91
N ILE A 55 7.01 17.50 13.80
CA ILE A 55 5.65 17.01 13.51
C ILE A 55 5.36 15.83 14.42
N SER A 56 4.22 15.88 15.12
CA SER A 56 3.79 14.78 15.98
C SER A 56 3.33 13.56 15.15
N PRO A 57 3.23 12.36 15.74
CA PRO A 57 2.71 11.17 15.05
C PRO A 57 1.33 11.37 14.41
N ILE A 58 0.44 12.14 15.06
CA ILE A 58 -0.86 12.51 14.47
C ILE A 58 -0.66 13.41 13.25
N GLY A 59 0.33 14.30 13.31
CA GLY A 59 0.71 15.20 12.23
C GLY A 59 1.21 14.47 10.98
N SER A 60 1.97 13.38 11.10
CA SER A 60 2.43 12.62 9.92
C SER A 60 1.24 12.03 9.14
N THR A 61 0.25 11.50 9.85
CA THR A 61 -0.99 11.00 9.24
C THR A 61 -1.80 12.14 8.61
N LYS A 62 -1.91 13.30 9.28
CA LYS A 62 -2.60 14.47 8.72
C LYS A 62 -1.87 15.06 7.50
N LEU A 63 -0.55 15.00 7.46
CA LEU A 63 0.25 15.44 6.32
C LEU A 63 0.01 14.53 5.10
N LEU A 64 -0.01 13.21 5.29
CA LEU A 64 -0.39 12.30 4.21
C LEU A 64 -1.84 12.57 3.75
N SER A 65 -2.75 12.87 4.69
CA SER A 65 -4.14 13.21 4.37
C SER A 65 -4.24 14.49 3.54
N LEU A 66 -3.41 15.50 3.87
CA LEU A 66 -3.29 16.72 3.08
C LEU A 66 -2.88 16.41 1.63
N CYS A 67 -1.85 15.59 1.43
CA CYS A 67 -1.41 15.19 0.08
C CYS A 67 -2.55 14.51 -0.70
N ILE A 68 -3.22 13.52 -0.09
CA ILE A 68 -4.32 12.79 -0.73
C ILE A 68 -5.50 13.71 -1.08
N ARG A 69 -5.91 14.57 -0.14
CA ARG A 69 -7.05 15.48 -0.32
C ARG A 69 -6.79 16.51 -1.40
N CYS A 70 -5.57 17.01 -1.49
CA CYS A 70 -5.15 17.96 -2.51
C CYS A 70 -4.67 17.27 -3.80
N LYS A 71 -4.93 15.96 -3.96
CA LYS A 71 -4.56 15.14 -5.13
C LYS A 71 -3.07 15.13 -5.47
N GLN A 72 -2.20 15.44 -4.51
CA GLN A 72 -0.75 15.41 -4.65
C GLN A 72 -0.23 14.00 -4.36
N TYR A 73 -0.52 13.05 -5.25
CA TYR A 73 -0.19 11.63 -5.02
C TYR A 73 1.31 11.34 -5.12
N ASP A 74 2.03 12.03 -6.01
CA ASP A 74 3.49 11.87 -6.13
C ASP A 74 4.20 12.36 -4.86
N GLU A 75 3.75 13.49 -4.31
CA GLU A 75 4.24 13.98 -3.01
C GLU A 75 3.88 13.03 -1.87
N ALA A 76 2.68 12.42 -1.90
CA ALA A 76 2.30 11.39 -0.94
C ALA A 76 3.27 10.19 -0.98
N ILE A 77 3.73 9.80 -2.16
CA ILE A 77 4.70 8.71 -2.34
C ILE A 77 6.09 9.13 -1.86
N GLN A 78 6.55 10.34 -2.17
CA GLN A 78 7.82 10.87 -1.66
C GLN A 78 7.81 10.97 -0.12
N LEU A 79 6.68 11.36 0.46
CA LEU A 79 6.48 11.36 1.91
C LEU A 79 6.70 9.97 2.50
N LEU A 80 6.17 8.91 1.86
CA LEU A 80 6.39 7.53 2.32
C LEU A 80 7.85 7.12 2.21
N LYS A 81 8.50 7.40 1.08
CA LYS A 81 9.92 7.11 0.84
C LYS A 81 10.81 7.71 1.92
N HIS A 82 10.55 8.97 2.30
CA HIS A 82 11.39 9.71 3.24
C HIS A 82 10.86 9.68 4.68
N SER A 83 9.78 8.95 4.96
CA SER A 83 9.12 8.95 6.27
C SER A 83 10.07 8.59 7.42
N ASN A 84 11.01 7.66 7.20
CA ASN A 84 11.98 7.27 8.22
C ASN A 84 13.06 8.30 8.54
N ALA A 85 13.32 9.23 7.64
CA ALA A 85 14.43 10.18 7.79
C ALA A 85 14.06 11.35 8.71
N TRP A 86 12.81 11.81 8.66
CA TRP A 86 12.44 13.09 9.29
C TRP A 86 11.13 13.07 10.08
N LEU A 87 10.33 11.99 9.98
CA LEU A 87 9.14 11.81 10.81
C LEU A 87 9.46 10.92 12.02
N GLN A 88 8.92 11.29 13.18
CA GLN A 88 9.01 10.45 14.39
C GLN A 88 8.34 9.10 14.15
N GLU A 89 7.15 9.11 13.56
CA GLU A 89 6.38 7.92 13.18
C GLU A 89 5.84 8.04 11.76
N PRO A 90 5.79 6.92 11.02
CA PRO A 90 5.22 6.89 9.69
C PRO A 90 3.70 7.17 9.74
N PRO A 91 3.11 7.61 8.61
CA PRO A 91 1.65 7.79 8.53
C PRO A 91 0.88 6.49 8.79
N SER A 92 -0.37 6.62 9.22
CA SER A 92 -1.28 5.48 9.44
C SER A 92 -1.39 4.56 8.21
N LEU A 93 -1.21 3.25 8.43
CA LEU A 93 -1.37 2.21 7.41
C LEU A 93 -2.74 2.26 6.71
N TYR A 94 -3.81 2.63 7.42
CA TYR A 94 -5.14 2.76 6.82
C TYR A 94 -5.15 3.80 5.70
N LEU A 95 -4.49 4.94 5.94
CA LEU A 95 -4.42 6.03 4.98
C LEU A 95 -3.46 5.70 3.82
N ILE A 96 -2.39 4.96 4.11
CA ILE A 96 -1.49 4.40 3.10
C ILE A 96 -2.26 3.45 2.17
N TYR A 97 -3.07 2.54 2.71
CA TYR A 97 -3.92 1.67 1.88
C TYR A 97 -4.96 2.46 1.09
N THR A 98 -5.46 3.57 1.64
CA THR A 98 -6.35 4.47 0.90
C THR A 98 -5.63 5.09 -0.31
N LEU A 99 -4.40 5.58 -0.13
CA LEU A 99 -3.56 6.06 -1.23
C LEU A 99 -3.34 4.96 -2.29
N MET A 100 -2.97 3.75 -1.87
CA MET A 100 -2.73 2.63 -2.78
C MET A 100 -4.01 2.25 -3.56
N ASN A 101 -5.19 2.25 -2.92
CA ASN A 101 -6.46 2.03 -3.62
C ASN A 101 -6.77 3.12 -4.64
N ILE A 102 -6.51 4.39 -4.32
CA ILE A 102 -6.68 5.49 -5.26
C ILE A 102 -5.78 5.30 -6.49
N LEU A 103 -4.50 4.97 -6.27
CA LEU A 103 -3.55 4.69 -7.35
C LEU A 103 -3.96 3.47 -8.18
N PHE A 104 -4.47 2.42 -7.54
CA PHE A 104 -4.99 1.23 -8.21
C PHE A 104 -6.16 1.55 -9.15
N VAL A 105 -7.16 2.30 -8.66
CA VAL A 105 -8.33 2.71 -9.46
C VAL A 105 -7.93 3.60 -10.64
N ARG A 106 -6.86 4.39 -10.48
CA ARG A 106 -6.29 5.24 -11.54
C ARG A 106 -5.40 4.48 -12.54
N ALA A 107 -5.29 3.15 -12.41
CA ALA A 107 -4.39 2.30 -13.20
C ALA A 107 -2.90 2.67 -13.07
N GLU A 108 -2.51 3.34 -11.98
CA GLU A 108 -1.12 3.70 -11.67
C GLU A 108 -0.41 2.55 -10.92
N TYR A 109 -0.49 1.33 -11.47
CA TYR A 109 -0.06 0.08 -10.79
C TYR A 109 1.41 0.09 -10.37
N HIS A 110 2.28 0.68 -11.18
CA HIS A 110 3.70 0.83 -10.86
C HIS A 110 3.91 1.67 -9.58
N LYS A 111 3.06 2.67 -9.32
CA LYS A 111 3.13 3.47 -8.11
C LYS A 111 2.64 2.69 -6.90
N VAL A 112 1.66 1.80 -7.05
CA VAL A 112 1.25 0.87 -5.99
C VAL A 112 2.42 -0.05 -5.61
N ARG A 113 3.12 -0.60 -6.60
CA ARG A 113 4.34 -1.41 -6.41
C ARG A 113 5.47 -0.62 -5.72
N LEU A 114 5.57 0.68 -6.00
CA LEU A 114 6.53 1.58 -5.37
C LEU A 114 6.17 1.87 -3.91
N CYS A 115 4.89 2.11 -3.60
CA CYS A 115 4.40 2.22 -2.22
C CYS A 115 4.74 0.97 -1.41
N PHE A 116 4.52 -0.23 -1.99
CA PHE A 116 4.89 -1.49 -1.35
C PHE A 116 6.38 -1.52 -0.96
N LYS A 117 7.27 -1.14 -1.89
CA LYS A 117 8.71 -1.07 -1.65
C LYS A 117 9.02 -0.19 -0.43
N TYR A 118 8.49 1.04 -0.39
CA TYR A 118 8.78 1.97 0.71
C TYR A 118 8.20 1.53 2.05
N ILE A 119 7.03 0.86 2.05
CA ILE A 119 6.46 0.28 3.26
C ILE A 119 7.33 -0.87 3.76
N ARG A 120 7.83 -1.74 2.86
CA ARG A 120 8.69 -2.87 3.22
C ARG A 120 10.06 -2.47 3.72
N GLU A 121 10.63 -1.37 3.20
CA GLU A 121 11.88 -0.77 3.68
C GLU A 121 11.70 -0.08 5.05
N ASN A 122 10.46 0.13 5.49
CA ASN A 122 10.16 0.80 6.75
C ASN A 122 9.83 -0.20 7.88
N TRP A 123 10.82 -0.47 8.73
CA TRP A 123 10.68 -1.38 9.88
C TRP A 123 9.61 -0.94 10.91
N LYS A 124 9.26 0.35 10.98
CA LYS A 124 8.22 0.86 11.89
C LYS A 124 6.81 0.48 11.41
N LEU A 125 6.64 0.15 10.13
CA LEU A 125 5.36 -0.24 9.55
C LEU A 125 5.19 -1.76 9.62
N LYS A 126 4.27 -2.23 10.47
CA LYS A 126 3.90 -3.64 10.51
C LYS A 126 3.14 -4.03 9.25
N VAL A 127 3.77 -4.85 8.40
CA VAL A 127 3.18 -5.37 7.17
C VAL A 127 1.93 -6.23 7.50
N ARG A 128 0.89 -6.12 6.68
CA ARG A 128 -0.38 -6.84 6.83
C ARG A 128 -0.78 -7.53 5.51
N PRO A 129 -1.63 -8.57 5.54
CA PRO A 129 -2.07 -9.27 4.33
C PRO A 129 -2.68 -8.35 3.26
N ARG A 130 -3.41 -7.31 3.69
CA ARG A 130 -4.00 -6.31 2.79
C ARG A 130 -2.97 -5.59 1.92
N LEU A 131 -1.74 -5.37 2.42
CA LEU A 131 -0.66 -4.76 1.64
C LEU A 131 -0.27 -5.65 0.45
N TYR A 132 -0.12 -6.94 0.73
CA TYR A 132 0.24 -7.93 -0.29
C TYR A 132 -0.88 -8.11 -1.31
N ASP A 133 -2.14 -8.26 -0.85
CA ASP A 133 -3.29 -8.46 -1.74
C ASP A 133 -3.42 -7.35 -2.80
N ILE A 134 -3.42 -6.08 -2.38
CA ILE A 134 -3.53 -4.96 -3.32
C ILE A 134 -2.32 -4.86 -4.25
N THR A 135 -1.12 -5.18 -3.75
CA THR A 135 0.11 -5.09 -4.54
C THR A 135 0.18 -6.21 -5.58
N ILE A 136 -0.15 -7.45 -5.20
CA ILE A 136 -0.23 -8.60 -6.12
C ILE A 136 -1.23 -8.31 -7.24
N LYS A 137 -2.44 -7.86 -6.89
CA LYS A 137 -3.45 -7.46 -7.88
C LYS A 137 -2.95 -6.36 -8.81
N SER A 138 -2.18 -5.41 -8.28
CA SER A 138 -1.57 -4.35 -9.10
C SER A 138 -0.51 -4.89 -10.06
N CYS A 139 0.38 -5.76 -9.57
CA CYS A 139 1.44 -6.38 -10.38
C CYS A 139 0.85 -7.16 -11.56
N LEU A 140 -0.23 -7.91 -11.33
CA LEU A 140 -0.90 -8.69 -12.37
C LEU A 140 -1.50 -7.82 -13.49
N LEU A 141 -1.75 -6.54 -13.22
CA LEU A 141 -2.26 -5.56 -14.19
C LEU A 141 -1.14 -4.72 -14.83
N MET A 142 0.12 -4.98 -14.50
CA MET A 142 1.26 -4.28 -15.11
C MET A 142 1.54 -4.82 -16.53
N PRO A 143 2.03 -3.96 -17.45
CA PRO A 143 2.26 -4.36 -18.84
C PRO A 143 3.48 -5.28 -19.04
N LYS A 144 4.41 -5.31 -18.08
CA LYS A 144 5.67 -6.08 -18.18
C LYS A 144 5.74 -7.10 -17.07
N TYR A 145 5.93 -8.37 -17.45
CA TYR A 145 6.14 -9.50 -16.54
C TYR A 145 5.14 -9.56 -15.37
N PRO A 146 3.82 -9.47 -15.63
CA PRO A 146 2.81 -9.30 -14.58
C PRO A 146 2.83 -10.45 -13.56
N LEU A 147 2.93 -11.69 -14.04
CA LEU A 147 2.97 -12.87 -13.19
C LEU A 147 4.27 -12.92 -12.36
N GLN A 148 5.42 -12.66 -12.97
CA GLN A 148 6.71 -12.70 -12.27
C GLN A 148 6.79 -11.65 -11.16
N GLU A 149 6.37 -10.40 -11.43
CA GLU A 149 6.30 -9.35 -10.41
C GLU A 149 5.33 -9.74 -9.28
N ALA A 150 4.19 -10.33 -9.61
CA ALA A 150 3.23 -10.78 -8.61
C ALA A 150 3.79 -11.93 -7.74
N LEU A 151 4.52 -12.88 -8.34
CA LEU A 151 5.16 -13.99 -7.62
C LEU A 151 6.29 -13.53 -6.71
N ILE A 152 7.04 -12.49 -7.07
CA ILE A 152 8.04 -11.88 -6.17
C ILE A 152 7.36 -11.38 -4.89
N ILE A 153 6.24 -10.65 -5.03
CA ILE A 153 5.47 -10.14 -3.88
C ILE A 153 4.83 -11.27 -3.09
N TYR A 154 4.31 -12.28 -3.79
CA TYR A 154 3.72 -13.47 -3.17
C TYR A 154 4.75 -14.20 -2.32
N ASN A 155 5.94 -14.51 -2.85
CA ASN A 155 6.99 -15.19 -2.11
C ASN A 155 7.53 -14.33 -0.95
N ASP A 156 7.62 -13.00 -1.11
CA ASP A 156 7.98 -12.10 -0.01
C ASP A 156 7.03 -12.24 1.18
N SER A 157 5.71 -12.39 0.96
CA SER A 157 4.77 -12.59 2.07
C SER A 157 5.03 -13.88 2.84
N GLN A 158 5.48 -14.94 2.17
CA GLN A 158 5.84 -16.20 2.83
C GLN A 158 7.10 -16.02 3.68
N LEU A 159 8.12 -15.34 3.15
CA LEU A 159 9.35 -15.01 3.89
C LEU A 159 9.07 -14.13 5.12
N MET A 160 8.03 -13.30 5.05
CA MET A 160 7.60 -12.43 6.14
C MET A 160 6.57 -13.07 7.08
N ASP A 161 6.27 -14.36 6.90
CA ASP A 161 5.28 -15.10 7.69
C ASP A 161 3.90 -14.41 7.72
N VAL A 162 3.47 -13.92 6.55
CA VAL A 162 2.18 -13.25 6.35
C VAL A 162 1.26 -14.12 5.52
N TYR A 163 0.24 -14.68 6.18
CA TYR A 163 -0.83 -15.43 5.52
C TYR A 163 -1.68 -14.52 4.63
N LEU A 164 -1.93 -14.97 3.41
CA LEU A 164 -2.69 -14.21 2.42
C LEU A 164 -4.16 -14.65 2.40
N PRO A 165 -5.08 -13.75 2.03
CA PRO A 165 -6.47 -14.14 1.80
C PRO A 165 -6.59 -15.17 0.67
N GLU A 166 -7.53 -16.12 0.80
CA GLU A 166 -7.84 -17.11 -0.25
C GLU A 166 -8.06 -16.47 -1.63
N SER A 167 -8.75 -15.32 -1.66
CA SER A 167 -8.98 -14.58 -2.91
C SER A 167 -7.70 -14.17 -3.64
N THR A 168 -6.61 -13.91 -2.92
CA THR A 168 -5.31 -13.57 -3.51
C THR A 168 -4.69 -14.80 -4.18
N HIS A 169 -4.77 -15.96 -3.52
CA HIS A 169 -4.34 -17.25 -4.06
C HIS A 169 -5.11 -17.61 -5.34
N PHE A 170 -6.43 -17.51 -5.31
CA PHE A 170 -7.27 -17.79 -6.48
C PHE A 170 -7.01 -16.83 -7.64
N THR A 171 -6.73 -15.56 -7.35
CA THR A 171 -6.38 -14.58 -8.39
C THR A 171 -5.10 -15.00 -9.13
N LEU A 172 -4.07 -15.44 -8.39
CA LEU A 172 -2.82 -15.92 -8.98
C LEU A 172 -3.00 -17.24 -9.75
N LEU A 173 -3.77 -18.19 -9.21
CA LEU A 173 -4.07 -19.46 -9.88
C LEU A 173 -4.79 -19.22 -11.21
N ASN A 174 -5.83 -18.38 -11.22
CA ASN A 174 -6.58 -18.06 -12.44
C ASN A 174 -5.70 -17.39 -13.50
N CYS A 175 -4.83 -16.47 -13.10
CA CYS A 175 -3.88 -15.83 -14.01
C CYS A 175 -2.90 -16.84 -14.60
N THR A 176 -2.34 -17.70 -13.75
CA THR A 176 -1.36 -18.72 -14.16
C THR A 176 -1.99 -19.76 -15.09
N LEU A 177 -3.21 -20.22 -14.79
CA LEU A 177 -3.97 -21.15 -15.63
C LEU A 177 -4.30 -20.53 -17.00
N THR A 178 -4.68 -19.26 -17.02
CA THR A 178 -4.93 -18.54 -18.28
C THR A 178 -3.67 -18.49 -19.16
N LEU A 179 -2.51 -18.22 -18.56
CA LEU A 179 -1.22 -18.21 -19.27
C LEU A 179 -0.79 -19.61 -19.73
N TYR A 180 -1.04 -20.64 -18.93
CA TYR A 180 -0.80 -22.03 -19.31
C TYR A 180 -1.63 -22.45 -20.54
N ASN A 181 -2.92 -22.09 -20.55
CA ASN A 181 -3.85 -22.44 -21.64
C ASN A 181 -3.59 -21.64 -22.92
N ASN A 182 -3.16 -20.39 -22.83
CA ASN A 182 -2.97 -19.50 -23.98
C ASN A 182 -1.72 -19.83 -24.84
N GLY A 183 -1.01 -20.92 -24.54
CA GLY A 183 0.07 -21.44 -25.38
C GLY A 183 1.37 -20.65 -25.23
N GLY A 184 2.33 -21.25 -24.55
CA GLY A 184 3.75 -20.89 -24.58
C GLY A 184 4.58 -22.08 -25.05
N SER A 185 5.91 -21.94 -24.98
CA SER A 185 6.80 -23.09 -25.17
C SER A 185 6.55 -24.18 -24.11
N ASP A 186 7.02 -25.40 -24.32
CA ASP A 186 6.90 -26.47 -23.31
C ASP A 186 7.58 -26.07 -21.99
N ALA A 187 8.68 -25.30 -22.06
CA ALA A 187 9.35 -24.75 -20.89
C ALA A 187 8.47 -23.73 -20.13
N ASP A 188 7.71 -22.89 -20.83
CA ASP A 188 6.78 -21.95 -20.20
C ASP A 188 5.62 -22.71 -19.51
N LYS A 189 5.11 -23.76 -20.17
CA LYS A 189 4.07 -24.62 -19.58
C LYS A 189 4.55 -25.30 -18.31
N GLU A 190 5.77 -25.83 -18.30
CA GLU A 190 6.37 -26.42 -17.11
C GLU A 190 6.54 -25.38 -15.99
N PHE A 191 6.98 -24.16 -16.31
CA PHE A 191 7.06 -23.06 -15.35
C PHE A 191 5.70 -22.72 -14.73
N TYR A 192 4.64 -22.57 -15.54
CA TYR A 192 3.30 -22.28 -15.06
C TYR A 192 2.72 -23.42 -14.23
N TRP A 193 2.96 -24.67 -14.65
CA TRP A 193 2.56 -25.86 -13.90
C TRP A 193 3.17 -25.89 -12.49
N ASN A 194 4.49 -25.72 -12.41
CA ASN A 194 5.20 -25.68 -11.13
C ASN A 194 4.73 -24.51 -10.26
N THR A 195 4.42 -23.36 -10.88
CA THR A 195 3.86 -22.19 -10.20
C THR A 195 2.48 -22.49 -9.60
N MET A 196 1.58 -23.13 -10.36
CA MET A 196 0.25 -23.52 -9.85
C MET A 196 0.36 -24.50 -8.67
N ARG A 197 1.26 -25.48 -8.77
CA ARG A 197 1.52 -26.43 -7.67
C ARG A 197 2.00 -25.71 -6.41
N HIS A 198 2.93 -24.75 -6.54
CA HIS A 198 3.42 -23.94 -5.43
C HIS A 198 2.31 -23.11 -4.76
N ILE A 199 1.51 -22.39 -5.56
CA ILE A 199 0.42 -21.57 -5.03
C ILE A 199 -0.61 -22.46 -4.31
N ARG A 200 -0.99 -23.59 -4.92
CA ARG A 200 -1.93 -24.54 -4.32
C ARG A 200 -1.43 -25.09 -2.99
N GLY A 201 -0.20 -25.61 -2.95
CA GLY A 201 0.35 -26.19 -1.72
C GLY A 201 0.40 -25.17 -0.59
N ARG A 202 0.67 -23.89 -0.91
CA ARG A 202 0.61 -22.81 0.08
C ARG A 202 -0.81 -22.48 0.51
N LEU A 203 -1.77 -22.41 -0.41
CA LEU A 203 -3.19 -22.21 -0.07
C LEU A 203 -3.68 -23.31 0.90
N GLU A 204 -3.38 -24.57 0.62
CA GLU A 204 -3.75 -25.70 1.49
C GLU A 204 -3.14 -25.55 2.89
N MET A 205 -1.86 -25.22 2.98
CA MET A 205 -1.17 -24.98 4.25
C MET A 205 -1.80 -23.82 5.05
N GLU A 206 -2.04 -22.68 4.41
CA GLU A 206 -2.62 -21.50 5.06
C GLU A 206 -4.09 -21.75 5.47
N SER A 207 -4.86 -22.48 4.66
CA SER A 207 -6.23 -22.88 4.97
C SER A 207 -6.29 -23.87 6.13
N LEU A 208 -5.38 -24.84 6.22
CA LEU A 208 -5.29 -25.76 7.36
C LEU A 208 -4.96 -25.01 8.66
N MET A 209 -4.01 -24.07 8.61
CA MET A 209 -3.66 -23.23 9.76
C MET A 209 -4.79 -22.28 10.18
N ALA A 210 -5.62 -21.84 9.23
CA ALA A 210 -6.84 -21.09 9.52
C ALA A 210 -7.92 -21.99 10.14
N CYS A 211 -7.97 -23.27 9.76
CA CYS A 211 -8.92 -24.27 10.22
C CYS A 211 -8.76 -24.62 11.71
N ASP A 212 -7.52 -24.63 12.21
CA ASP A 212 -7.22 -24.73 13.65
C ASP A 212 -7.77 -23.55 14.47
N LYS A 213 -8.25 -22.48 13.81
CA LYS A 213 -8.92 -21.33 14.44
C LYS A 213 -10.40 -21.19 14.07
N PHE A 214 -10.83 -21.56 12.86
CA PHE A 214 -12.22 -21.52 12.40
C PHE A 214 -12.44 -22.51 11.25
N ALA A 215 -13.42 -23.42 11.38
CA ALA A 215 -13.76 -24.47 10.42
C ALA A 215 -13.78 -24.01 8.94
N LEU A 216 -13.16 -24.81 8.05
CA LEU A 216 -13.10 -24.64 6.60
C LEU A 216 -14.45 -24.24 6.00
N MET A 217 -14.48 -23.16 5.23
CA MET A 217 -15.66 -22.80 4.46
C MET A 217 -15.80 -23.72 3.22
N PRO A 218 -17.01 -24.17 2.86
CA PRO A 218 -17.25 -25.09 1.74
C PRO A 218 -16.66 -24.66 0.38
N LYS A 219 -16.54 -23.35 0.15
CA LYS A 219 -16.07 -22.78 -1.12
C LYS A 219 -14.61 -23.10 -1.45
N THR A 220 -13.76 -23.29 -0.43
CA THR A 220 -12.34 -23.59 -0.63
C THR A 220 -12.15 -25.02 -1.13
N LEU A 221 -12.98 -25.96 -0.65
CA LEU A 221 -12.99 -27.36 -1.07
C LEU A 221 -13.44 -27.51 -2.52
N ASP A 222 -14.51 -26.80 -2.91
CA ASP A 222 -15.05 -26.84 -4.27
C ASP A 222 -14.05 -26.31 -5.30
N ALA A 223 -13.35 -25.21 -4.98
CA ALA A 223 -12.33 -24.63 -5.85
C ALA A 223 -11.09 -25.54 -6.02
N LEU A 224 -10.65 -26.18 -4.94
CA LEU A 224 -9.56 -27.18 -4.99
C LEU A 224 -9.95 -28.41 -5.81
N SER A 225 -11.20 -28.89 -5.68
CA SER A 225 -11.70 -30.02 -6.46
C SER A 225 -11.82 -29.72 -7.97
N ALA A 226 -12.13 -28.47 -8.33
CA ALA A 226 -12.18 -28.03 -9.72
C ALA A 226 -10.77 -27.95 -10.33
N LEU A 227 -9.78 -27.51 -9.54
CA LEU A 227 -8.36 -27.55 -9.92
C LEU A 227 -7.84 -28.98 -10.05
N ASP A 228 -8.24 -29.91 -9.16
CA ASP A 228 -7.86 -31.32 -9.26
C ASP A 228 -8.27 -31.95 -10.59
N LYS A 229 -9.46 -31.63 -11.11
CA LYS A 229 -9.92 -32.11 -12.42
C LYS A 229 -9.13 -31.55 -13.59
N ILE A 230 -8.58 -30.35 -13.46
CA ILE A 230 -7.76 -29.69 -14.49
C ILE A 230 -6.31 -30.21 -14.43
N LEU A 231 -5.81 -30.51 -13.23
CA LEU A 231 -4.44 -30.99 -12.99
C LEU A 231 -4.29 -32.52 -13.17
N SER A 232 -5.36 -33.25 -13.42
CA SER A 232 -5.34 -34.71 -13.64
C SER A 232 -5.54 -35.12 -15.12
N GLN A 233 -5.57 -34.13 -16.02
CA GLN A 233 -5.58 -34.29 -17.48
C GLN A 233 -4.20 -33.94 -18.06
#